data_AF-A0AA35SPT9-F1
#
_entry.id   AF-A0AA35SPT9-F1
#
_cell.length_a   1.000
_cell.length_b   1.000
_cell.length_c   1.000
_cell.angle_alpha   90.00
_cell.angle_beta   90.00
_cell.angle_gamma   90.00
#
_symmetry.space_group_name_H-M   'P 1'
#
loop_
_entity.id
_entity.type
_entity.pdbx_description
1 polymer ?
#
loop_
_entity_poly.entity_id
_entity_poly.type
_entity_poly.pdbx_seq_one_letter_code
_entity_poly.pdbx_strand_id
1 'polypeptide(L)'
;MDRLFGKRKTPEELLRQNQRALNKVMRELDRERAQLEKQEKKLVGDIRKMAKSGQMEAVKIMAKDLVRTRSFVKRFILMRANIQGIALKIQTLKSQAAMANAMKGVTKALRNMNKKMNLPQLQKVMMQFERESEIMDLKEETISDTIDDVIGDDGEEEESEVIVQQVLDELGISLDHELSDITPGLEKPHIQQTQAQATVNKTRFYGYDQLGQWDENARMPYVMRLKEEDHKKCVEENRCPTFAPARAEIGCKNGVAAEYECSNVDLQSFVPYYDLGCGGDLNDIWGWADPESGREYALVGCDDGTSFVDVTDPNKPGMLGFLRTHTSSSLWRDIKVYSNYAFIVSEAAGHGMQVFDLLQLRDLQPSEEGPIFELKETGHYSEMGNTHNIVANEETGYMYAVGTRTCGSGLHIVDVRDPTNPTFSGCYGNDGYVHDAQCVVYSGPDSTYVGREICFCYNEDTLTIVDVQDKENIELLSRTGYSGYQYTHQGWLIEDQTYLLLNDELDELSGSNPHTRSMIWNVEDLNKPVLEYSFYSEEEATDHNLYIKEGIAYEANYCAGLRVLDVTNIKESDGVKELGFFDLCPECDTPGFHGAWSSYPYFESGNIIVSSIERGLFVLRYNPE
;
A
#
# COMPACT_ATOMS: atom_id res chain seq x y z
N MET A 1 -33.81 2.83 -53.17
CA MET A 1 -33.86 2.50 -51.74
C MET A 1 -32.64 3.10 -51.01
N ASP A 2 -32.29 4.37 -51.26
CA ASP A 2 -31.07 5.00 -50.72
C ASP A 2 -31.32 6.38 -50.09
N ARG A 3 -32.59 6.70 -49.75
CA ARG A 3 -32.99 7.99 -49.17
C ARG A 3 -33.85 7.89 -47.91
N LEU A 4 -33.94 6.73 -47.26
CA LEU A 4 -34.78 6.56 -46.05
C LEU A 4 -34.10 5.94 -44.82
N PHE A 5 -32.85 5.49 -44.92
CA PHE A 5 -32.06 5.10 -43.74
C PHE A 5 -30.66 5.70 -43.90
N GLY A 6 -30.27 6.59 -42.97
CA GLY A 6 -29.02 7.32 -43.03
C GLY A 6 -27.80 6.39 -43.15
N LYS A 7 -26.79 6.80 -43.93
CA LYS A 7 -25.53 6.07 -44.04
C LYS A 7 -24.97 5.78 -42.64
N ARG A 8 -24.80 4.50 -42.31
CA ARG A 8 -24.05 4.10 -41.10
C ARG A 8 -22.65 4.70 -41.20
N LYS A 9 -22.28 5.50 -40.21
CA LYS A 9 -20.95 6.11 -40.13
C LYS A 9 -19.92 5.01 -39.98
N THR A 10 -18.81 5.17 -40.69
CA THR A 10 -17.68 4.26 -40.51
C THR A 10 -17.08 4.42 -39.11
N PRO A 11 -16.41 3.39 -38.55
CA PRO A 11 -15.73 3.49 -37.25
C PRO A 11 -14.76 4.68 -37.17
N GLU A 12 -14.06 5.00 -38.27
CA GLU A 12 -13.16 6.14 -38.35
C GLU A 12 -13.90 7.50 -38.29
N GLU A 13 -15.09 7.59 -38.92
CA GLU A 13 -15.95 8.76 -38.82
C GLU A 13 -16.56 8.95 -37.43
N LEU A 14 -16.91 7.85 -36.75
CA LEU A 14 -17.39 7.84 -35.36
C LEU A 14 -16.29 8.28 -34.39
N LEU A 15 -15.09 7.72 -34.48
CA LEU A 15 -13.93 8.12 -33.65
C LEU A 15 -13.60 9.61 -33.84
N ARG A 16 -13.63 10.10 -35.09
CA ARG A 16 -13.39 11.52 -35.39
C ARG A 16 -14.51 12.42 -34.85
N GLN A 17 -15.76 11.97 -34.85
CA GLN A 17 -16.88 12.69 -34.29
C GLN A 17 -16.79 12.75 -32.76
N ASN A 18 -16.47 11.64 -32.10
CA ASN A 18 -16.34 11.55 -30.65
C ASN A 18 -15.16 12.41 -30.16
N GLN A 19 -14.01 12.36 -30.83
CA GLN A 19 -12.88 13.25 -30.53
C GLN A 19 -13.27 14.74 -30.58
N ARG A 20 -14.08 15.14 -31.57
CA ARG A 20 -14.55 16.53 -31.70
C ARG A 20 -15.53 16.91 -30.60
N ALA A 21 -16.39 15.98 -30.18
CA ALA A 21 -17.31 16.19 -29.07
C ALA A 21 -16.55 16.38 -27.75
N LEU A 22 -15.60 15.50 -27.43
CA LEU A 22 -14.79 15.60 -26.22
C LEU A 22 -13.96 16.89 -26.19
N ASN A 23 -13.33 17.27 -27.31
CA ASN A 23 -12.62 18.54 -27.41
C ASN A 23 -13.52 19.77 -27.23
N LYS A 24 -14.81 19.66 -27.57
CA LYS A 24 -15.79 20.73 -27.34
C LYS A 24 -16.14 20.81 -25.85
N VAL A 25 -16.41 19.68 -25.21
CA VAL A 25 -16.71 19.60 -23.77
C VAL A 25 -15.54 20.09 -22.92
N MET A 26 -14.30 19.69 -23.23
CA MET A 26 -13.12 20.21 -22.52
C MET A 26 -13.02 21.75 -22.56
N ARG A 27 -13.36 22.36 -23.70
CA ARG A 27 -13.38 23.82 -23.84
C ARG A 27 -14.53 24.48 -23.10
N GLU A 28 -15.66 23.79 -22.92
CA GLU A 28 -16.78 24.26 -22.11
C GLU A 28 -16.41 24.20 -20.62
N LEU A 29 -15.84 23.09 -20.15
CA LEU A 29 -15.32 22.95 -18.78
C LEU A 29 -14.23 23.99 -18.45
N ASP A 30 -13.27 24.22 -19.36
CA ASP A 30 -12.23 25.25 -19.16
C ASP A 30 -12.84 26.66 -19.07
N ARG A 31 -13.94 26.93 -19.80
CA ARG A 31 -14.63 28.23 -19.74
C ARG A 31 -15.39 28.41 -18.44
N GLU A 32 -16.07 27.38 -17.95
CA GLU A 32 -16.80 27.40 -16.68
C GLU A 32 -15.84 27.52 -15.51
N ARG A 33 -14.74 26.76 -15.51
CA ARG A 33 -13.66 26.89 -14.53
C ARG A 33 -13.13 28.34 -14.48
N ALA A 34 -12.83 28.93 -15.64
CA ALA A 34 -12.34 30.31 -15.70
C ALA A 34 -13.37 31.36 -15.24
N GLN A 35 -14.67 31.05 -15.23
CA GLN A 35 -15.70 31.89 -14.62
C GLN A 35 -15.71 31.75 -13.10
N LEU A 36 -15.62 30.52 -12.60
CA LEU A 36 -15.53 30.23 -11.16
C LEU A 36 -14.27 30.84 -10.53
N GLU A 37 -13.10 30.72 -11.17
CA GLU A 37 -11.85 31.37 -10.72
C GLU A 37 -11.97 32.91 -10.64
N LYS A 38 -12.78 33.52 -11.52
CA LYS A 38 -13.07 34.97 -11.45
C LYS A 38 -14.02 35.30 -10.31
N GLN A 39 -15.01 34.44 -10.03
CA GLN A 39 -15.92 34.58 -8.90
C GLN A 39 -15.16 34.41 -7.58
N GLU A 40 -14.26 33.44 -7.49
CA GLU A 40 -13.36 33.23 -6.35
C GLU A 40 -12.55 34.50 -6.03
N LYS A 41 -11.87 35.08 -7.03
CA LYS A 41 -11.10 36.33 -6.86
C LYS A 41 -11.97 37.49 -6.37
N LYS A 42 -13.22 37.55 -6.82
CA LYS A 42 -14.17 38.57 -6.38
C LYS A 42 -14.61 38.33 -4.93
N LEU A 43 -14.96 37.09 -4.57
CA LEU A 43 -15.34 36.67 -3.21
C LEU A 43 -14.23 37.00 -2.21
N VAL A 44 -12.97 36.68 -2.53
CA VAL A 44 -11.81 37.03 -1.69
C VAL A 44 -11.70 38.55 -1.46
N GLY A 45 -11.94 39.36 -2.50
CA GLY A 45 -11.95 40.82 -2.39
C GLY A 45 -13.09 41.35 -1.51
N ASP A 46 -14.28 40.78 -1.66
CA ASP A 46 -15.48 41.14 -0.88
C ASP A 46 -15.33 40.72 0.60
N ILE A 47 -14.81 39.52 0.89
CA ILE A 47 -14.49 39.04 2.25
C ILE A 47 -13.55 40.01 2.95
N ARG A 48 -12.44 40.40 2.31
CA ARG A 48 -11.48 41.38 2.87
C ARG A 48 -12.11 42.73 3.16
N LYS A 49 -13.05 43.17 2.32
CA LYS A 49 -13.75 44.45 2.49
C LYS A 49 -14.73 44.40 3.67
N MET A 50 -15.52 43.33 3.76
CA MET A 50 -16.49 43.13 4.85
C MET A 50 -15.79 42.92 6.19
N ALA A 51 -14.63 42.25 6.16
CA ALA A 51 -13.79 42.07 7.35
C ALA A 51 -13.29 43.41 7.90
N LYS A 52 -12.79 44.31 7.04
CA LYS A 52 -12.38 45.67 7.43
C LYS A 52 -13.52 46.53 7.96
N SER A 53 -14.77 46.24 7.58
CA SER A 53 -15.96 46.92 8.10
C SER A 53 -16.53 46.26 9.37
N GLY A 54 -15.86 45.25 9.93
CA GLY A 54 -16.28 44.57 11.17
C GLY A 54 -17.52 43.68 11.04
N GLN A 55 -17.95 43.36 9.81
CA GLN A 55 -19.17 42.59 9.57
C GLN A 55 -18.89 41.08 9.52
N MET A 56 -18.59 40.48 10.69
CA MET A 56 -18.14 39.08 10.78
C MET A 56 -19.17 38.05 10.33
N GLU A 57 -20.46 38.29 10.54
CA GLU A 57 -21.50 37.35 10.08
C GLU A 57 -21.58 37.28 8.55
N ALA A 58 -21.39 38.40 7.85
CA ALA A 58 -21.30 38.41 6.39
C ALA A 58 -20.01 37.73 5.89
N VAL A 59 -18.91 37.90 6.62
CA VAL A 59 -17.62 37.27 6.34
C VAL A 59 -17.69 35.76 6.45
N LYS A 60 -18.34 35.22 7.49
CA LYS A 60 -18.54 33.76 7.65
C LYS A 60 -19.34 33.16 6.50
N ILE A 61 -20.44 33.81 6.09
CA ILE A 61 -21.26 33.34 4.96
C ILE A 61 -20.45 33.34 3.65
N MET A 62 -19.74 34.43 3.37
CA MET A 62 -18.91 34.53 2.16
C MET A 62 -17.72 33.56 2.16
N ALA A 63 -17.17 33.23 3.33
CA ALA A 63 -16.12 32.22 3.47
C ALA A 63 -16.64 30.82 3.11
N LYS A 64 -17.86 30.45 3.51
CA LYS A 64 -18.50 29.19 3.06
C LYS A 64 -18.69 29.16 1.54
N ASP A 65 -19.15 30.27 0.95
CA ASP A 65 -19.29 30.38 -0.51
C ASP A 65 -17.93 30.27 -1.23
N LEU A 66 -16.85 30.78 -0.62
CA LEU A 66 -15.49 30.66 -1.15
C LEU A 66 -14.99 29.21 -1.16
N VAL A 67 -15.18 28.47 -0.05
CA VAL A 67 -14.84 27.04 0.06
C VAL A 67 -15.58 26.23 -1.00
N ARG A 68 -16.91 26.43 -1.10
CA ARG A 68 -17.74 25.78 -2.11
C ARG A 68 -17.28 26.09 -3.54
N THR A 69 -16.92 27.35 -3.81
CA THR A 69 -16.40 27.77 -5.12
C THR A 69 -15.05 27.09 -5.45
N ARG A 70 -14.14 26.99 -4.47
CA ARG A 70 -12.84 26.28 -4.63
C ARG A 70 -13.04 24.78 -4.87
N SER A 71 -13.97 24.16 -4.14
CA SER A 71 -14.36 22.76 -4.36
C SER A 71 -14.88 22.55 -5.79
N PHE A 72 -15.76 23.43 -6.29
CA PHE A 72 -16.22 23.36 -7.68
C PHE A 72 -15.06 23.53 -8.69
N VAL A 73 -14.16 24.50 -8.49
CA VAL A 73 -12.98 24.65 -9.37
C VAL A 73 -12.15 23.36 -9.42
N LYS A 74 -11.91 22.71 -8.28
CA LYS A 74 -11.22 21.41 -8.19
C LYS A 74 -11.96 20.31 -8.97
N ARG A 75 -13.29 20.20 -8.79
CA ARG A 75 -14.13 19.24 -9.55
C ARG A 75 -14.02 19.44 -11.07
N PHE A 76 -14.03 20.69 -11.55
CA PHE A 76 -13.85 21.00 -12.98
C PHE A 76 -12.45 20.63 -13.52
N ILE A 77 -11.39 20.75 -12.70
CA ILE A 77 -10.04 20.32 -13.08
C ILE A 77 -9.99 18.79 -13.23
N LEU A 78 -10.56 18.05 -12.29
CA LEU A 78 -10.62 16.59 -12.31
C LEU A 78 -11.46 16.07 -13.50
N MET A 79 -12.65 16.64 -13.71
CA MET A 79 -13.50 16.29 -14.86
C MET A 79 -12.77 16.52 -16.19
N ARG A 80 -12.01 17.62 -16.33
CA ARG A 80 -11.23 17.88 -17.53
C ARG A 80 -10.11 16.85 -17.72
N ALA A 81 -9.40 16.49 -16.65
CA ALA A 81 -8.32 15.51 -16.70
C ALA A 81 -8.86 14.13 -17.15
N ASN A 82 -10.00 13.70 -16.62
CA ASN A 82 -10.65 12.46 -17.01
C ASN A 82 -11.08 12.46 -18.48
N ILE A 83 -11.72 13.55 -18.95
CA ILE A 83 -12.11 13.68 -20.37
C ILE A 83 -10.87 13.73 -21.28
N GLN A 84 -9.78 14.34 -20.83
CA GLN A 84 -8.50 14.35 -21.54
C GLN A 84 -7.91 12.95 -21.66
N GLY A 85 -7.98 12.12 -20.60
CA GLY A 85 -7.61 10.70 -20.64
C GLY A 85 -8.44 9.91 -21.66
N ILE A 86 -9.76 10.10 -21.67
CA ILE A 86 -10.66 9.46 -22.66
C ILE A 86 -10.31 9.92 -24.08
N ALA A 87 -10.03 11.21 -24.28
CA ALA A 87 -9.63 11.77 -25.57
C ALA A 87 -8.31 11.16 -26.07
N LEU A 88 -7.34 10.92 -25.18
CA LEU A 88 -6.08 10.24 -25.52
C LEU A 88 -6.32 8.77 -25.88
N LYS A 89 -7.22 8.08 -25.17
CA LYS A 89 -7.61 6.69 -25.48
C LYS A 89 -8.27 6.58 -26.85
N ILE A 90 -9.16 7.51 -27.22
CA ILE A 90 -9.76 7.58 -28.56
C ILE A 90 -8.70 7.87 -29.63
N GLN A 91 -7.71 8.72 -29.34
CA GLN A 91 -6.59 8.97 -30.24
C GLN A 91 -5.71 7.72 -30.46
N THR A 92 -5.49 6.93 -29.41
CA THR A 92 -4.81 5.63 -29.48
C THR A 92 -5.61 4.63 -30.32
N LEU A 93 -6.92 4.51 -30.08
CA LEU A 93 -7.82 3.67 -30.88
C LEU A 93 -7.83 4.04 -32.36
N LYS A 94 -7.80 5.34 -32.68
CA LYS A 94 -7.68 5.82 -34.06
C LYS A 94 -6.35 5.40 -34.70
N SER A 95 -5.25 5.46 -33.94
CA SER A 95 -3.91 5.07 -34.42
C SER A 95 -3.82 3.56 -34.64
N GLN A 96 -4.41 2.77 -33.74
CA GLN A 96 -4.56 1.33 -33.88
C GLN A 96 -5.44 0.94 -35.08
N ALA A 97 -6.56 1.63 -35.30
CA ALA A 97 -7.41 1.41 -36.48
C ALA A 97 -6.69 1.75 -37.80
N ALA A 98 -5.90 2.82 -37.83
CA ALA A 98 -5.06 3.16 -38.98
C ALA A 98 -3.98 2.09 -39.23
N MET A 99 -3.36 1.58 -38.17
CA MET A 99 -2.40 0.47 -38.23
C MET A 99 -3.07 -0.81 -38.72
N ALA A 100 -4.26 -1.15 -38.24
CA ALA A 100 -5.04 -2.29 -38.69
C ALA A 100 -5.40 -2.20 -40.19
N ASN A 101 -5.76 -1.01 -40.67
CA ASN A 101 -6.01 -0.77 -42.09
C ASN A 101 -4.74 -0.89 -42.94
N ALA A 102 -3.60 -0.40 -42.45
CA ALA A 102 -2.30 -0.57 -43.11
C ALA A 102 -1.90 -2.06 -43.15
N MET A 103 -2.05 -2.76 -42.02
CA MET A 103 -1.79 -4.19 -41.91
C MET A 103 -2.70 -4.99 -42.81
N LYS A 104 -3.97 -4.63 -42.99
CA LYS A 104 -4.88 -5.26 -43.97
C LYS A 104 -4.37 -5.12 -45.41
N GLY A 105 -3.74 -4.00 -45.75
CA GLY A 105 -3.02 -3.82 -47.02
C GLY A 105 -1.83 -4.76 -47.15
N VAL A 106 -1.05 -4.91 -46.08
CA VAL A 106 0.08 -5.85 -45.99
C VAL A 106 -0.38 -7.31 -46.06
N THR A 107 -1.47 -7.69 -45.39
CA THR A 107 -2.05 -9.04 -45.45
C THR A 107 -2.56 -9.33 -46.85
N LYS A 108 -3.11 -8.35 -47.57
CA LYS A 108 -3.55 -8.50 -48.96
C LYS A 108 -2.37 -8.72 -49.92
N ALA A 109 -1.25 -8.05 -49.66
CA ALA A 109 0.02 -8.29 -50.37
C ALA A 109 0.59 -9.68 -50.05
N LEU A 110 0.61 -10.07 -48.77
CA LEU A 110 1.01 -11.40 -48.31
C LEU A 110 0.11 -12.51 -48.89
N ARG A 111 -1.20 -12.28 -49.01
CA ARG A 111 -2.16 -13.23 -49.60
C ARG A 111 -1.96 -13.40 -51.11
N ASN A 112 -1.53 -12.36 -51.81
CA ASN A 112 -1.12 -12.44 -53.21
C ASN A 112 0.23 -13.16 -53.39
N MET A 113 1.14 -13.05 -52.41
CA MET A 113 2.39 -13.80 -52.37
C MET A 113 2.19 -15.28 -51.97
N ASN A 114 1.17 -15.59 -51.16
CA ASN A 114 0.97 -16.91 -50.57
C ASN A 114 0.00 -17.82 -51.37
N LYS A 115 -0.35 -17.46 -52.61
CA LYS A 115 -1.20 -18.28 -53.49
C LYS A 115 -0.56 -19.60 -53.96
N LYS A 116 0.63 -19.94 -53.44
CA LYS A 116 1.39 -21.15 -53.79
C LYS A 116 1.76 -22.06 -52.61
N MET A 117 1.34 -21.80 -51.39
CA MET A 117 1.57 -22.74 -50.28
C MET A 117 0.34 -22.88 -49.38
N ASN A 118 0.02 -24.14 -49.07
CA ASN A 118 -1.15 -24.54 -48.30
C ASN A 118 -0.72 -24.79 -46.85
N LEU A 119 -1.17 -23.99 -45.88
CA LEU A 119 -0.85 -24.17 -44.46
C LEU A 119 -2.07 -23.84 -43.55
N PRO A 120 -2.57 -24.79 -42.74
CA PRO A 120 -3.73 -24.63 -41.84
C PRO A 120 -3.57 -23.65 -40.67
N GLN A 121 -2.35 -23.28 -40.30
CA GLN A 121 -2.08 -22.41 -39.14
C GLN A 121 -2.59 -20.96 -39.33
N LEU A 122 -2.64 -20.48 -40.57
CA LEU A 122 -3.13 -19.13 -40.90
C LEU A 122 -4.65 -18.98 -40.71
N GLN A 123 -5.42 -20.06 -40.84
CA GLN A 123 -6.86 -20.04 -40.55
C GLN A 123 -7.15 -19.88 -39.06
N LYS A 124 -6.28 -20.43 -38.19
CA LYS A 124 -6.41 -20.35 -36.73
C LYS A 124 -6.18 -18.91 -36.22
N VAL A 125 -5.17 -18.22 -36.78
CA VAL A 125 -4.87 -16.82 -36.47
C VAL A 125 -6.01 -15.89 -36.92
N MET A 126 -6.63 -16.14 -38.07
CA MET A 126 -7.80 -15.35 -38.51
C MET A 126 -9.02 -15.55 -37.59
N MET A 127 -9.23 -16.77 -37.11
CA MET A 127 -10.36 -17.10 -36.22
C MET A 127 -10.17 -16.54 -34.81
N GLN A 128 -8.94 -16.47 -34.31
CA GLN A 128 -8.59 -15.78 -33.05
C GLN A 128 -8.84 -14.27 -33.15
N PHE A 129 -8.44 -13.66 -34.27
CA PHE A 129 -8.63 -12.22 -34.49
C PHE A 129 -10.11 -11.82 -34.61
N GLU A 130 -10.95 -12.64 -35.25
CA GLU A 130 -12.41 -12.40 -35.31
C GLU A 130 -13.05 -12.47 -33.91
N ARG A 131 -12.62 -13.40 -33.06
CA ARG A 131 -13.11 -13.56 -31.69
C ARG A 131 -12.69 -12.43 -30.77
N GLU A 132 -11.47 -11.90 -30.93
CA GLU A 132 -10.99 -10.74 -30.18
C GLU A 132 -11.72 -9.45 -30.58
N SER A 133 -12.16 -9.34 -31.83
CA SER A 133 -12.92 -8.17 -32.29
C SER A 133 -14.36 -8.12 -31.75
N GLU A 134 -14.99 -9.26 -31.44
CA GLU A 134 -16.35 -9.32 -30.86
C GLU A 134 -16.37 -9.00 -29.35
N ILE A 135 -15.28 -9.26 -28.63
CA ILE A 135 -15.15 -8.99 -27.18
C ILE A 135 -15.01 -7.47 -26.89
N MET A 136 -14.82 -6.65 -27.93
CA MET A 136 -14.71 -5.20 -27.80
C MET A 136 -16.07 -4.47 -27.71
N ASP A 137 -17.16 -5.11 -28.15
CA ASP A 137 -18.52 -4.52 -28.12
C ASP A 137 -19.23 -4.74 -26.76
N LEU A 138 -18.69 -5.58 -25.88
CA LEU A 138 -19.30 -5.92 -24.57
C LEU A 138 -18.81 -5.05 -23.40
N LYS A 139 -17.94 -4.06 -23.65
CA LYS A 139 -17.37 -3.15 -22.62
C LYS A 139 -18.03 -1.76 -22.57
N GLU A 140 -19.25 -1.61 -23.07
CA GLU A 140 -20.02 -0.37 -22.95
C GLU A 140 -20.82 -0.25 -21.63
N GLU A 141 -21.05 -1.35 -20.89
CA GLU A 141 -21.87 -1.31 -19.66
C GLU A 141 -21.12 -0.82 -18.41
N THR A 142 -19.78 -0.93 -18.36
CA THR A 142 -18.93 -0.49 -17.22
C THR A 142 -18.67 1.03 -17.12
N ILE A 143 -19.27 1.85 -17.98
CA ILE A 143 -19.06 3.31 -17.99
C ILE A 143 -20.16 4.08 -17.22
N SER A 144 -21.29 3.43 -16.89
CA SER A 144 -22.38 4.08 -16.16
C SER A 144 -22.10 4.21 -14.67
N ASP A 145 -21.40 3.25 -14.07
CA ASP A 145 -21.21 3.18 -12.60
C ASP A 145 -20.19 4.22 -12.10
N THR A 146 -19.23 4.64 -12.94
CA THR A 146 -18.27 5.70 -12.59
C THR A 146 -18.85 7.12 -12.58
N ILE A 147 -20.10 7.29 -13.06
CA ILE A 147 -20.75 8.59 -13.14
C ILE A 147 -21.63 8.84 -11.91
N ASP A 148 -22.18 7.80 -11.27
CA ASP A 148 -23.00 7.95 -10.06
C ASP A 148 -22.14 8.26 -8.82
N ASP A 149 -20.93 7.68 -8.70
CA ASP A 149 -19.99 7.95 -7.59
C ASP A 149 -19.41 9.39 -7.62
N VAL A 150 -19.47 10.09 -8.76
CA VAL A 150 -18.98 11.47 -8.90
C VAL A 150 -20.09 12.51 -8.74
N ILE A 151 -21.35 12.09 -8.86
CA ILE A 151 -22.52 12.98 -8.83
C ILE A 151 -23.24 12.93 -7.47
N GLY A 152 -23.08 11.85 -6.70
CA GLY A 152 -23.80 11.63 -5.44
C GLY A 152 -22.98 11.92 -4.17
N ASP A 153 -22.64 13.18 -3.91
CA ASP A 153 -22.35 13.61 -2.54
C ASP A 153 -22.82 15.05 -2.29
N ASP A 154 -24.10 15.16 -1.91
CA ASP A 154 -24.72 16.37 -1.33
C ASP A 154 -24.66 16.28 0.22
N GLY A 155 -23.49 15.92 0.77
CA GLY A 155 -23.28 15.69 2.21
C GLY A 155 -22.45 16.74 2.97
N GLU A 156 -21.92 17.78 2.33
CA GLU A 156 -21.10 18.79 3.04
C GLU A 156 -21.97 19.89 3.69
N GLU A 157 -22.59 19.62 4.85
CA GLU A 157 -23.18 20.68 5.69
C GLU A 157 -22.74 20.73 7.17
N GLU A 158 -21.83 19.88 7.69
CA GLU A 158 -21.47 19.92 9.13
C GLU A 158 -20.04 20.33 9.53
N GLU A 159 -19.14 20.73 8.62
CA GLU A 159 -17.79 21.23 9.01
C GLU A 159 -17.52 22.71 8.68
N SER A 160 -18.58 23.53 8.71
CA SER A 160 -18.49 24.89 8.16
C SER A 160 -17.83 25.94 9.09
N GLU A 161 -17.47 25.63 10.33
CA GLU A 161 -16.83 26.61 11.23
C GLU A 161 -15.30 26.54 11.25
N VAL A 162 -14.71 25.34 11.23
CA VAL A 162 -13.26 25.14 11.23
C VAL A 162 -12.63 25.59 9.91
N ILE A 163 -13.28 25.25 8.79
CA ILE A 163 -12.81 25.64 7.45
C ILE A 163 -12.95 27.16 7.24
N VAL A 164 -14.01 27.77 7.79
CA VAL A 164 -14.16 29.24 7.76
C VAL A 164 -13.04 29.91 8.54
N GLN A 165 -12.64 29.38 9.70
CA GLN A 165 -11.54 29.94 10.47
C GLN A 165 -10.21 29.84 9.70
N GLN A 166 -9.90 28.70 9.08
CA GLN A 166 -8.71 28.53 8.23
C GLN A 166 -8.68 29.49 7.04
N VAL A 167 -9.83 29.75 6.39
CA VAL A 167 -9.92 30.72 5.29
C VAL A 167 -9.68 32.15 5.77
N LEU A 168 -10.09 32.49 6.99
CA LEU A 168 -9.85 33.82 7.58
C LEU A 168 -8.38 34.02 7.95
N ASP A 169 -7.75 32.95 8.43
CA ASP A 169 -6.32 32.92 8.74
C ASP A 169 -5.47 33.00 7.46
N GLU A 170 -5.85 32.28 6.39
CA GLU A 170 -5.23 32.35 5.05
C GLU A 170 -5.29 33.78 4.47
N LEU A 171 -6.39 34.50 4.74
CA LEU A 171 -6.58 35.88 4.29
C LEU A 171 -5.89 36.92 5.17
N GLY A 172 -5.21 36.50 6.25
CA GLY A 172 -4.44 37.35 7.16
C GLY A 172 -5.31 38.27 8.00
N ILE A 173 -6.51 37.83 8.39
CA ILE A 173 -7.46 38.60 9.20
C ILE A 173 -7.34 38.11 10.66
N SER A 174 -6.44 38.70 11.44
CA SER A 174 -6.28 38.40 12.87
C SER A 174 -7.44 38.94 13.70
N LEU A 175 -8.07 38.09 14.52
CA LEU A 175 -9.02 38.49 15.55
C LEU A 175 -8.23 38.93 16.78
N ASP A 176 -8.17 40.23 17.06
CA ASP A 176 -7.59 40.73 18.33
C ASP A 176 -8.35 41.95 18.88
N HIS A 177 -8.35 42.02 20.22
CA HIS A 177 -9.08 42.86 21.20
C HIS A 177 -10.38 42.20 21.73
N GLU A 178 -10.60 41.96 23.03
CA GLU A 178 -9.98 42.50 24.25
C GLU A 178 -10.34 41.62 25.48
N LEU A 179 -9.44 41.55 26.47
CA LEU A 179 -9.58 40.83 27.75
C LEU A 179 -9.67 41.84 28.91
N SER A 180 -10.70 41.76 29.74
CA SER A 180 -10.76 42.18 31.17
C SER A 180 -12.19 41.86 31.68
N ASP A 181 -12.50 41.25 32.82
CA ASP A 181 -11.90 41.38 34.15
C ASP A 181 -12.58 40.40 35.17
N ILE A 182 -11.84 39.98 36.24
CA ILE A 182 -12.29 39.72 37.65
C ILE A 182 -13.10 38.40 37.92
N THR A 183 -12.85 37.47 38.87
CA THR A 183 -12.10 37.33 40.15
C THR A 183 -11.98 35.83 40.57
N PRO A 184 -11.18 35.46 41.61
CA PRO A 184 -10.88 34.07 42.00
C PRO A 184 -11.59 33.57 43.28
N GLY A 185 -11.75 32.24 43.42
CA GLY A 185 -11.86 31.56 44.72
C GLY A 185 -12.58 30.21 44.74
N LEU A 186 -11.85 29.16 45.21
CA LEU A 186 -12.30 27.96 45.99
C LEU A 186 -13.25 26.98 45.25
N GLU A 187 -13.08 25.65 45.17
CA GLU A 187 -12.66 24.59 46.10
C GLU A 187 -12.38 23.30 45.26
N LYS A 188 -11.51 22.38 45.73
CA LYS A 188 -11.50 20.96 45.29
C LYS A 188 -12.51 20.20 46.17
N PRO A 189 -13.30 19.23 45.67
CA PRO A 189 -12.80 17.83 45.72
C PRO A 189 -13.37 16.83 44.70
N HIS A 190 -12.72 15.66 44.72
CA HIS A 190 -13.20 14.31 44.43
C HIS A 190 -13.20 13.75 43.00
N ILE A 191 -12.12 12.99 42.77
CA ILE A 191 -12.06 11.79 41.93
C ILE A 191 -13.17 10.82 42.35
N GLN A 192 -14.00 10.41 41.39
CA GLN A 192 -14.77 9.18 41.49
C GLN A 192 -14.42 8.31 40.28
N GLN A 193 -13.70 7.23 40.58
CA GLN A 193 -13.49 6.12 39.67
C GLN A 193 -14.85 5.51 39.33
N THR A 194 -15.17 5.43 38.04
CA THR A 194 -16.16 4.47 37.54
C THR A 194 -15.44 3.42 36.72
N GLN A 195 -15.34 2.23 37.33
CA GLN A 195 -15.13 0.97 36.64
C GLN A 195 -16.22 0.82 35.57
N ALA A 196 -15.83 0.69 34.30
CA ALA A 196 -16.70 0.20 33.26
C ALA A 196 -16.40 -1.28 33.07
N GLN A 197 -17.36 -2.09 33.52
CA GLN A 197 -17.44 -3.53 33.31
C GLN A 197 -17.46 -3.85 31.81
N ALA A 198 -16.86 -5.00 31.48
CA ALA A 198 -16.92 -5.62 30.19
C ALA A 198 -18.36 -5.72 29.65
N THR A 199 -18.62 -5.04 28.55
CA THR A 199 -19.72 -5.36 27.64
C THR A 199 -19.12 -5.86 26.34
N VAL A 200 -19.11 -7.19 26.21
CA VAL A 200 -18.94 -7.91 24.95
C VAL A 200 -20.08 -7.49 24.01
N ASN A 201 -19.72 -6.80 22.91
CA ASN A 201 -20.36 -6.81 21.58
C ASN A 201 -20.07 -5.51 20.83
N LYS A 202 -18.92 -5.45 20.14
CA LYS A 202 -18.73 -4.63 18.94
C LYS A 202 -17.76 -5.37 18.02
N THR A 203 -18.27 -6.26 17.18
CA THR A 203 -17.52 -6.74 16.02
C THR A 203 -17.32 -5.52 15.11
N ARG A 204 -16.14 -4.92 15.18
CA ARG A 204 -15.72 -3.84 14.28
C ARG A 204 -15.17 -4.52 13.04
N PHE A 205 -15.86 -4.34 11.92
CA PHE A 205 -15.42 -4.79 10.62
C PHE A 205 -14.64 -3.62 9.99
N TYR A 206 -13.44 -3.90 9.46
CA TYR A 206 -12.59 -3.02 8.63
C TYR A 206 -13.18 -1.67 8.31
N GLY A 207 -12.98 -0.61 9.10
CA GLY A 207 -13.48 0.71 8.68
C GLY A 207 -14.89 0.69 8.13
N TYR A 208 -15.77 -0.19 8.60
CA TYR A 208 -17.08 -0.44 8.04
C TYR A 208 -18.03 -0.71 9.20
N ASP A 209 -19.10 0.07 9.29
CA ASP A 209 -20.11 -0.13 10.30
C ASP A 209 -20.89 -1.43 10.08
N GLN A 210 -21.85 -1.72 10.97
CA GLN A 210 -22.70 -2.91 10.86
C GLN A 210 -23.58 -2.94 9.59
N LEU A 211 -23.61 -1.86 8.81
CA LEU A 211 -24.34 -1.71 7.56
C LEU A 211 -23.41 -1.82 6.34
N GLY A 212 -22.10 -2.03 6.53
CA GLY A 212 -21.11 -2.11 5.46
C GLY A 212 -20.73 -0.75 4.88
N GLN A 213 -20.97 0.35 5.60
CA GLN A 213 -20.59 1.72 5.19
C GLN A 213 -19.29 2.14 5.85
N TRP A 214 -18.44 2.89 5.12
CA TRP A 214 -17.10 3.25 5.59
C TRP A 214 -17.16 4.00 6.94
N ASP A 215 -16.71 3.35 8.00
CA ASP A 215 -16.45 3.91 9.33
C ASP A 215 -15.03 4.50 9.37
N GLU A 216 -14.94 5.79 9.09
CA GLU A 216 -13.72 6.59 9.21
C GLU A 216 -13.11 6.58 10.63
N ASN A 217 -13.86 6.11 11.64
CA ASN A 217 -13.42 6.01 13.04
C ASN A 217 -12.91 4.63 13.44
N ALA A 218 -12.84 3.65 12.51
CA ALA A 218 -12.09 2.43 12.78
C ALA A 218 -10.57 2.72 12.76
N ARG A 219 -9.79 1.85 13.39
CA ARG A 219 -8.36 2.10 13.62
C ARG A 219 -7.57 2.08 12.32
N MET A 220 -7.78 1.11 11.44
CA MET A 220 -7.13 1.08 10.12
C MET A 220 -7.32 2.34 9.27
N PRO A 221 -8.55 2.79 8.93
CA PRO A 221 -8.75 4.04 8.20
C PRO A 221 -8.10 5.25 8.89
N TYR A 222 -8.06 5.24 10.23
CA TYR A 222 -7.38 6.28 10.99
C TYR A 222 -5.86 6.24 10.79
N VAL A 223 -5.21 5.08 10.94
CA VAL A 223 -3.77 4.90 10.69
C VAL A 223 -3.42 5.27 9.26
N MET A 224 -4.18 4.78 8.27
CA MET A 224 -3.94 5.09 6.85
C MET A 224 -3.99 6.59 6.58
N ARG A 225 -4.99 7.28 7.15
CA ARG A 225 -5.09 8.75 7.04
C ARG A 225 -3.92 9.45 7.72
N LEU A 226 -3.46 8.97 8.87
CA LEU A 226 -2.25 9.53 9.50
C LEU A 226 -1.03 9.37 8.58
N LYS A 227 -0.81 8.19 8.00
CA LYS A 227 0.27 7.94 7.02
C LYS A 227 0.19 8.87 5.81
N GLU A 228 -1.01 9.01 5.24
CA GLU A 228 -1.22 9.91 4.11
C GLU A 228 -1.02 11.39 4.47
N GLU A 229 -1.49 11.83 5.65
CA GLU A 229 -1.34 13.21 6.10
C GLU A 229 0.11 13.55 6.43
N ASP A 230 0.83 12.64 7.07
CA ASP A 230 2.26 12.77 7.37
C ASP A 230 3.06 12.89 6.07
N HIS A 231 2.80 11.99 5.11
CA HIS A 231 3.37 12.06 3.77
C HIS A 231 3.05 13.38 3.05
N LYS A 232 1.79 13.81 3.03
CA LYS A 232 1.39 15.09 2.41
C LYS A 232 2.14 16.28 3.03
N LYS A 233 2.20 16.36 4.36
CA LYS A 233 2.91 17.43 5.08
C LYS A 233 4.40 17.42 4.76
N CYS A 234 5.01 16.25 4.82
CA CYS A 234 6.40 16.03 4.49
C CYS A 234 6.75 16.53 3.08
N VAL A 235 5.91 16.24 2.08
CA VAL A 235 6.07 16.72 0.70
C VAL A 235 5.87 18.23 0.61
N GLU A 236 4.80 18.77 1.20
CA GLU A 236 4.49 20.20 1.19
C GLU A 236 5.57 21.06 1.86
N GLU A 237 6.20 20.52 2.90
CA GLU A 237 7.22 21.20 3.71
C GLU A 237 8.64 20.86 3.23
N ASN A 238 8.76 20.06 2.17
CA ASN A 238 10.02 19.61 1.56
C ASN A 238 10.97 18.98 2.60
N ARG A 239 10.40 18.17 3.50
CA ARG A 239 11.13 17.40 4.53
C ARG A 239 11.31 15.93 4.17
N CYS A 240 10.72 15.46 3.07
CA CYS A 240 10.80 14.04 2.75
C CYS A 240 12.23 13.58 2.43
N PRO A 241 12.58 12.36 2.86
CA PRO A 241 13.90 11.82 2.60
C PRO A 241 14.12 11.62 1.10
N THR A 242 14.84 12.55 0.47
CA THR A 242 14.94 12.63 -1.00
C THR A 242 16.37 12.54 -1.53
N PHE A 243 17.36 12.47 -0.64
CA PHE A 243 18.76 12.37 -1.05
C PHE A 243 19.04 10.97 -1.62
N ALA A 244 19.70 10.89 -2.76
CA ALA A 244 20.11 9.61 -3.35
C ALA A 244 21.58 9.34 -2.98
N PRO A 245 21.89 8.24 -2.28
CA PRO A 245 23.25 7.95 -1.83
C PRO A 245 24.19 7.45 -2.92
N ALA A 246 25.42 7.23 -2.51
CA ALA A 246 26.43 6.53 -3.30
C ALA A 246 25.92 5.13 -3.71
N ARG A 247 25.94 4.85 -5.01
CA ARG A 247 25.47 3.59 -5.62
C ARG A 247 26.50 2.46 -5.57
N ALA A 248 27.35 2.43 -4.54
CA ALA A 248 28.50 1.54 -4.48
C ALA A 248 28.73 1.00 -3.07
N GLU A 249 29.44 -0.12 -3.00
CA GLU A 249 29.81 -0.77 -1.74
C GLU A 249 30.61 0.17 -0.85
N ILE A 250 30.08 0.44 0.34
CA ILE A 250 30.73 1.24 1.37
C ILE A 250 30.52 0.54 2.70
N GLY A 251 31.60 -0.06 3.19
CA GLY A 251 31.60 -0.68 4.51
C GLY A 251 31.46 0.34 5.62
N CYS A 252 30.77 -0.05 6.69
CA CYS A 252 30.57 0.75 7.88
C CYS A 252 31.89 0.96 8.63
N LYS A 253 32.43 2.18 8.59
CA LYS A 253 33.73 2.49 9.18
C LYS A 253 33.66 3.75 10.01
N ASN A 254 34.02 3.63 11.30
CA ASN A 254 33.90 4.71 12.28
C ASN A 254 32.45 5.22 12.41
N GLY A 255 31.48 4.31 12.38
CA GLY A 255 30.06 4.62 12.58
C GLY A 255 29.32 5.16 11.36
N VAL A 256 29.96 5.20 10.18
CA VAL A 256 29.36 5.79 8.98
C VAL A 256 29.65 4.94 7.73
N ALA A 257 28.64 4.81 6.87
CA ALA A 257 28.74 4.28 5.51
C ALA A 257 28.11 5.30 4.54
N ALA A 258 28.95 5.91 3.70
CA ALA A 258 28.58 7.06 2.89
C ALA A 258 28.19 8.27 3.77
N GLU A 259 26.92 8.67 3.75
CA GLU A 259 26.31 9.68 4.61
C GLU A 259 25.45 9.09 5.74
N TYR A 260 25.32 7.77 5.82
CA TYR A 260 24.45 7.09 6.76
C TYR A 260 25.19 6.65 8.01
N GLU A 261 24.59 6.89 9.17
CA GLU A 261 25.07 6.29 10.40
C GLU A 261 24.82 4.78 10.36
N CYS A 262 25.78 4.02 10.89
CA CYS A 262 25.70 2.57 10.88
C CYS A 262 26.53 1.97 12.00
N SER A 263 26.19 0.74 12.36
CA SER A 263 26.98 -0.12 13.23
C SER A 263 26.87 -1.55 12.72
N ASN A 264 27.99 -2.20 12.44
CA ASN A 264 28.07 -3.61 11.97
C ASN A 264 27.23 -3.95 10.71
N VAL A 265 26.70 -2.96 9.99
CA VAL A 265 25.92 -3.16 8.77
C VAL A 265 26.54 -2.33 7.65
N ASP A 266 26.98 -2.99 6.59
CA ASP A 266 27.57 -2.35 5.41
C ASP A 266 26.51 -2.04 4.36
N LEU A 267 26.70 -0.93 3.64
CA LEU A 267 25.98 -0.63 2.40
C LEU A 267 26.63 -1.37 1.24
N GLN A 268 25.92 -2.30 0.60
CA GLN A 268 26.41 -2.95 -0.63
C GLN A 268 26.05 -2.11 -1.86
N SER A 269 24.79 -1.68 -1.95
CA SER A 269 24.34 -0.79 -3.01
C SER A 269 23.00 -0.12 -2.67
N PHE A 270 22.65 0.87 -3.49
CA PHE A 270 21.38 1.56 -3.45
C PHE A 270 20.84 1.76 -4.86
N VAL A 271 19.54 1.48 -5.05
CA VAL A 271 18.80 1.74 -6.29
C VAL A 271 17.66 2.70 -5.99
N PRO A 272 17.68 3.93 -6.54
CA PRO A 272 16.61 4.89 -6.30
C PRO A 272 15.29 4.44 -6.95
N TYR A 273 14.17 4.87 -6.39
CA TYR A 273 12.82 4.51 -6.84
C TYR A 273 12.60 4.72 -8.36
N TYR A 274 13.16 5.78 -8.94
CA TYR A 274 13.03 6.05 -10.38
C TYR A 274 13.81 5.07 -11.27
N ASP A 275 14.92 4.49 -10.77
CA ASP A 275 15.68 3.43 -11.47
C ASP A 275 15.03 2.04 -11.26
N LEU A 276 14.11 1.92 -10.30
CA LEU A 276 13.23 0.76 -10.11
C LEU A 276 11.97 0.83 -10.98
N GLY A 277 11.79 1.90 -11.75
CA GLY A 277 10.63 2.10 -12.59
C GLY A 277 9.34 2.45 -11.84
N CYS A 278 9.41 2.66 -10.52
CA CYS A 278 8.29 3.09 -9.70
C CYS A 278 7.83 4.51 -10.10
N GLY A 279 6.52 4.72 -10.15
CA GLY A 279 5.90 6.03 -10.39
C GLY A 279 5.96 6.98 -9.19
N GLY A 280 6.02 6.43 -7.98
CA GLY A 280 6.10 7.16 -6.71
C GLY A 280 6.79 6.34 -5.63
N ASP A 281 6.23 6.37 -4.43
CA ASP A 281 6.79 5.75 -3.24
C ASP A 281 6.83 4.22 -3.33
N LEU A 282 7.77 3.64 -2.59
CA LEU A 282 7.88 2.22 -2.33
C LEU A 282 7.05 1.83 -1.10
N ASN A 283 6.72 0.55 -1.03
CA ASN A 283 6.08 -0.08 0.12
C ASN A 283 6.75 -1.43 0.41
N ASP A 284 5.98 -2.51 0.60
CA ASP A 284 6.52 -3.80 1.01
C ASP A 284 7.58 -4.35 0.05
N ILE A 285 8.41 -5.23 0.58
CA ILE A 285 9.49 -5.89 -0.15
C ILE A 285 9.53 -7.37 0.21
N TRP A 286 9.79 -8.20 -0.80
CA TRP A 286 10.08 -9.62 -0.61
C TRP A 286 11.29 -10.04 -1.44
N GLY A 287 11.76 -11.26 -1.21
CA GLY A 287 12.86 -11.85 -1.95
C GLY A 287 12.51 -13.21 -2.53
N TRP A 288 13.17 -13.56 -3.64
CA TRP A 288 13.14 -14.90 -4.20
C TRP A 288 14.54 -15.30 -4.66
N ALA A 289 14.99 -16.47 -4.27
CA ALA A 289 16.18 -17.10 -4.81
C ALA A 289 15.76 -18.19 -5.81
N ASP A 290 16.25 -18.09 -7.04
CA ASP A 290 15.97 -19.09 -8.06
C ASP A 290 16.61 -20.43 -7.68
N PRO A 291 15.82 -21.51 -7.48
CA PRO A 291 16.34 -22.79 -7.02
C PRO A 291 17.26 -23.49 -8.02
N GLU A 292 17.26 -23.10 -9.30
CA GLU A 292 18.15 -23.69 -10.31
C GLU A 292 19.44 -22.89 -10.53
N SER A 293 19.34 -21.56 -10.60
CA SER A 293 20.50 -20.71 -10.91
C SER A 293 21.19 -20.14 -9.68
N GLY A 294 20.53 -20.12 -8.52
CA GLY A 294 21.00 -19.43 -7.31
C GLY A 294 20.98 -17.91 -7.42
N ARG A 295 20.38 -17.35 -8.49
CA ARG A 295 20.19 -15.90 -8.61
C ARG A 295 19.19 -15.41 -7.57
N GLU A 296 19.48 -14.26 -6.97
CA GLU A 296 18.67 -13.63 -5.95
C GLU A 296 17.95 -12.42 -6.54
N TYR A 297 16.65 -12.29 -6.28
CA TYR A 297 15.80 -11.26 -6.83
C TYR A 297 15.04 -10.54 -5.73
N ALA A 298 15.13 -9.21 -5.72
CA ALA A 298 14.28 -8.36 -4.92
C ALA A 298 12.95 -8.11 -5.66
N LEU A 299 11.86 -8.29 -4.93
CA LEU A 299 10.47 -8.03 -5.33
C LEU A 299 10.04 -6.77 -4.61
N VAL A 300 10.14 -5.62 -5.29
CA VAL A 300 9.95 -4.31 -4.66
C VAL A 300 8.57 -3.78 -5.00
N GLY A 301 7.73 -3.58 -3.99
CA GLY A 301 6.44 -2.95 -4.15
C GLY A 301 6.58 -1.44 -4.37
N CYS A 302 5.83 -0.91 -5.33
CA CYS A 302 5.65 0.50 -5.59
C CYS A 302 4.15 0.85 -5.53
N ASP A 303 3.83 2.13 -5.48
CA ASP A 303 2.46 2.61 -5.56
C ASP A 303 1.71 2.10 -6.81
N ASP A 304 2.39 2.06 -7.97
CA ASP A 304 1.83 1.73 -9.28
C ASP A 304 2.15 0.33 -9.81
N GLY A 305 2.80 -0.53 -9.01
CA GLY A 305 3.08 -1.91 -9.37
C GLY A 305 4.20 -2.57 -8.56
N THR A 306 4.85 -3.56 -9.16
CA THR A 306 5.96 -4.32 -8.56
C THR A 306 7.16 -4.33 -9.49
N SER A 307 8.31 -3.94 -8.97
CA SER A 307 9.61 -3.98 -9.65
C SER A 307 10.36 -5.28 -9.32
N PHE A 308 10.96 -5.90 -10.34
CA PHE A 308 11.79 -7.09 -10.17
C PHE A 308 13.24 -6.73 -10.43
N VAL A 309 14.09 -6.92 -9.42
CA VAL A 309 15.50 -6.49 -9.45
C VAL A 309 16.39 -7.69 -9.20
N ASP A 310 17.34 -7.96 -10.08
CA ASP A 310 18.42 -8.92 -9.80
C ASP A 310 19.37 -8.30 -8.78
N VAL A 311 19.55 -8.97 -7.64
CA VAL A 311 20.46 -8.58 -6.54
C VAL A 311 21.54 -9.63 -6.28
N THR A 312 21.73 -10.56 -7.22
CA THR A 312 22.74 -11.65 -7.11
C THR A 312 24.14 -11.11 -6.92
N ASP A 313 24.52 -10.07 -7.69
CA ASP A 313 25.69 -9.24 -7.39
C ASP A 313 25.20 -8.05 -6.57
N PRO A 314 25.37 -8.05 -5.23
CA PRO A 314 24.81 -7.02 -4.37
C PRO A 314 25.42 -5.64 -4.62
N ASN A 315 26.54 -5.55 -5.34
CA ASN A 315 27.19 -4.29 -5.71
C ASN A 315 26.71 -3.74 -7.05
N LYS A 316 25.93 -4.53 -7.82
CA LYS A 316 25.39 -4.15 -9.13
C LYS A 316 23.96 -4.64 -9.30
N PRO A 317 23.04 -4.22 -8.43
CA PRO A 317 21.63 -4.55 -8.61
C PRO A 317 21.12 -3.99 -9.93
N GLY A 318 20.26 -4.75 -10.60
CA GLY A 318 19.75 -4.40 -11.92
C GLY A 318 18.28 -4.72 -12.08
N MET A 319 17.47 -3.71 -12.38
CA MET A 319 16.05 -3.90 -12.67
C MET A 319 15.87 -4.73 -13.96
N LEU A 320 15.03 -5.76 -13.88
CA LEU A 320 14.71 -6.66 -14.99
C LEU A 320 13.39 -6.28 -15.66
N GLY A 321 12.40 -5.91 -14.88
CA GLY A 321 11.09 -5.52 -15.39
C GLY A 321 10.14 -5.05 -14.32
N PHE A 322 8.97 -4.62 -14.76
CA PHE A 322 7.92 -4.04 -13.93
C PHE A 322 6.56 -4.66 -14.27
N LEU A 323 5.86 -5.16 -13.25
CA LEU A 323 4.47 -5.58 -13.34
C LEU A 323 3.58 -4.44 -12.82
N ARG A 324 2.75 -3.87 -13.69
CA ARG A 324 1.83 -2.80 -13.29
C ARG A 324 0.72 -3.34 -12.39
N THR A 325 0.27 -2.47 -11.47
CA THR A 325 -0.93 -2.69 -10.66
C THR A 325 -2.11 -3.14 -11.53
N HIS A 326 -2.91 -4.08 -11.01
CA HIS A 326 -4.06 -4.61 -11.74
C HIS A 326 -5.11 -3.54 -12.05
N THR A 327 -5.32 -2.60 -11.12
CA THR A 327 -6.36 -1.56 -11.21
C THR A 327 -5.78 -0.16 -11.15
N SER A 328 -5.60 0.39 -9.94
CA SER A 328 -5.11 1.74 -9.68
C SER A 328 -3.90 1.70 -8.76
N SER A 329 -3.18 2.82 -8.67
CA SER A 329 -2.12 2.97 -7.69
C SER A 329 -2.70 2.99 -6.27
N SER A 330 -1.91 2.53 -5.32
CA SER A 330 -2.20 2.52 -3.88
C SER A 330 -0.88 2.55 -3.13
N LEU A 331 -0.80 3.32 -2.04
CA LEU A 331 0.41 3.35 -1.18
C LEU A 331 0.68 1.99 -0.53
N TRP A 332 -0.32 1.11 -0.45
CA TRP A 332 -0.20 -0.22 0.16
C TRP A 332 -0.24 -1.32 -0.89
N ARG A 333 0.79 -2.17 -0.83
CA ARG A 333 0.96 -3.39 -1.60
C ARG A 333 1.78 -4.35 -0.74
N ASP A 334 1.48 -5.63 -0.86
CA ASP A 334 2.21 -6.68 -0.16
C ASP A 334 2.50 -7.84 -1.12
N ILE A 335 3.66 -8.49 -0.92
CA ILE A 335 4.17 -9.52 -1.81
C ILE A 335 4.63 -10.71 -0.96
N LYS A 336 4.17 -11.91 -1.33
CA LYS A 336 4.75 -13.16 -0.85
C LYS A 336 5.00 -14.13 -1.98
N VAL A 337 5.87 -15.09 -1.73
CA VAL A 337 6.27 -16.10 -2.73
C VAL A 337 5.86 -17.48 -2.24
N TYR A 338 5.38 -18.30 -3.16
CA TYR A 338 5.24 -19.73 -2.96
C TYR A 338 5.75 -20.45 -4.20
N SER A 339 6.66 -21.41 -3.99
CA SER A 339 7.40 -22.08 -5.07
C SER A 339 8.13 -21.05 -5.95
N ASN A 340 7.77 -20.90 -7.22
CA ASN A 340 8.36 -19.93 -8.15
C ASN A 340 7.36 -18.85 -8.59
N TYR A 341 6.35 -18.57 -7.77
CA TYR A 341 5.32 -17.58 -8.08
C TYR A 341 5.25 -16.53 -7.00
N ALA A 342 5.22 -15.26 -7.42
CA ALA A 342 4.90 -14.13 -6.55
C ALA A 342 3.38 -13.91 -6.54
N PHE A 343 2.83 -13.68 -5.35
CA PHE A 343 1.44 -13.36 -5.09
C PHE A 343 1.40 -11.94 -4.53
N ILE A 344 0.72 -11.05 -5.25
CA ILE A 344 0.82 -9.61 -5.04
C ILE A 344 -0.58 -9.06 -4.79
N VAL A 345 -0.77 -8.43 -3.64
CA VAL A 345 -2.05 -7.83 -3.22
C VAL A 345 -1.90 -6.32 -3.01
N SER A 346 -3.01 -5.59 -2.97
CA SER A 346 -3.02 -4.15 -2.73
C SER A 346 -4.36 -3.70 -2.19
N GLU A 347 -4.36 -2.58 -1.46
CA GLU A 347 -5.59 -1.92 -1.04
C GLU A 347 -6.32 -1.18 -2.16
N ALA A 348 -5.75 -1.15 -3.37
CA ALA A 348 -6.45 -0.63 -4.54
C ALA A 348 -7.80 -1.34 -4.75
N ALA A 349 -8.85 -0.55 -5.01
CA ALA A 349 -10.19 -1.07 -5.20
C ALA A 349 -10.23 -2.07 -6.35
N GLY A 350 -10.79 -3.26 -6.09
CA GLY A 350 -10.92 -4.34 -7.07
C GLY A 350 -9.60 -4.96 -7.53
N HIS A 351 -8.49 -4.74 -6.81
CA HIS A 351 -7.17 -5.23 -7.22
C HIS A 351 -7.10 -6.76 -7.27
N GLY A 352 -7.66 -7.45 -6.28
CA GLY A 352 -7.51 -8.90 -6.11
C GLY A 352 -6.06 -9.28 -5.81
N MET A 353 -5.68 -10.50 -6.18
CA MET A 353 -4.31 -11.00 -6.06
C MET A 353 -3.75 -11.31 -7.45
N GLN A 354 -2.73 -10.58 -7.85
CA GLN A 354 -1.97 -10.86 -9.07
C GLN A 354 -1.01 -12.02 -8.78
N VAL A 355 -0.87 -12.95 -9.72
CA VAL A 355 0.12 -14.02 -9.65
C VAL A 355 1.13 -13.83 -10.78
N PHE A 356 2.42 -13.89 -10.47
CA PHE A 356 3.49 -13.75 -11.45
C PHE A 356 4.48 -14.92 -11.37
N ASP A 357 4.70 -15.61 -12.49
CA ASP A 357 5.71 -16.66 -12.62
C ASP A 357 7.12 -16.03 -12.67
N LEU A 358 7.88 -16.23 -11.60
CA LEU A 358 9.22 -15.67 -11.41
C LEU A 358 10.26 -16.33 -12.32
N LEU A 359 10.00 -17.52 -12.87
CA LEU A 359 10.89 -18.17 -13.82
C LEU A 359 11.05 -17.35 -15.11
N GLN A 360 10.06 -16.52 -15.44
CA GLN A 360 10.13 -15.59 -16.58
C GLN A 360 11.29 -14.59 -16.44
N LEU A 361 11.77 -14.32 -15.22
CA LEU A 361 12.90 -13.41 -14.98
C LEU A 361 14.26 -14.01 -15.39
N ARG A 362 14.36 -15.34 -15.50
CA ARG A 362 15.64 -16.02 -15.85
C ARG A 362 16.17 -15.57 -17.21
N ASP A 363 15.27 -15.36 -18.15
CA ASP A 363 15.59 -14.96 -19.53
C ASP A 363 15.83 -13.45 -19.66
N LEU A 364 15.64 -12.69 -18.58
CA LEU A 364 15.83 -11.25 -18.56
C LEU A 364 17.23 -10.89 -18.03
N GLN A 365 17.74 -9.78 -18.56
CA GLN A 365 18.99 -9.16 -18.12
C GLN A 365 18.74 -7.66 -17.95
N PRO A 366 19.40 -7.01 -16.98
CA PRO A 366 19.37 -5.55 -16.88
C PRO A 366 19.90 -4.95 -18.20
N SER A 367 19.08 -4.16 -18.89
CA SER A 367 19.41 -3.68 -20.24
C SER A 367 19.75 -2.18 -20.23
N GLU A 368 20.75 -1.77 -21.01
CA GLU A 368 21.04 -0.35 -21.26
C GLU A 368 19.91 0.36 -22.04
N GLU A 369 19.01 -0.40 -22.68
CA GLU A 369 17.84 0.13 -23.40
C GLU A 369 16.68 0.47 -22.44
N GLY A 370 16.82 0.19 -21.14
CA GLY A 370 15.81 0.39 -20.10
C GLY A 370 15.11 -0.91 -19.70
N PRO A 371 14.37 -0.91 -18.59
CA PRO A 371 13.68 -2.08 -18.06
C PRO A 371 12.39 -2.40 -18.84
N ILE A 372 11.92 -3.66 -18.78
CA ILE A 372 10.67 -4.09 -19.42
C ILE A 372 9.48 -3.66 -18.55
N PHE A 373 8.78 -2.61 -18.95
CA PHE A 373 7.62 -2.06 -18.20
C PHE A 373 6.27 -2.76 -18.46
N GLU A 374 6.24 -3.82 -19.26
CA GLU A 374 5.01 -4.51 -19.68
C GLU A 374 5.02 -6.00 -19.29
N LEU A 375 5.55 -6.35 -18.12
CA LEU A 375 5.32 -7.69 -17.57
C LEU A 375 3.82 -7.87 -17.34
N LYS A 376 3.34 -9.09 -17.56
CA LYS A 376 1.94 -9.46 -17.38
C LYS A 376 1.82 -10.47 -16.27
N GLU A 377 0.80 -10.30 -15.44
CA GLU A 377 0.40 -11.33 -14.48
C GLU A 377 0.12 -12.64 -15.23
N THR A 378 0.58 -13.74 -14.63
CA THR A 378 0.38 -15.11 -15.12
C THR A 378 -1.02 -15.63 -14.75
N GLY A 379 -1.52 -15.21 -13.60
CA GLY A 379 -2.86 -15.51 -13.11
C GLY A 379 -3.39 -14.34 -12.28
N HIS A 380 -4.69 -14.38 -11.99
CA HIS A 380 -5.36 -13.39 -11.17
C HIS A 380 -6.47 -14.06 -10.36
N TYR A 381 -6.51 -13.76 -9.06
CA TYR A 381 -7.56 -14.20 -8.15
C TYR A 381 -8.42 -13.01 -7.76
N SER A 382 -9.71 -13.07 -8.13
CA SER A 382 -10.64 -11.94 -8.04
C SER A 382 -11.79 -12.12 -7.06
N GLU A 383 -11.78 -13.17 -6.22
CA GLU A 383 -12.84 -13.37 -5.21
C GLU A 383 -12.68 -12.42 -4.00
N MET A 384 -11.55 -11.73 -3.91
CA MET A 384 -11.33 -10.59 -3.02
C MET A 384 -10.96 -9.34 -3.84
N GLY A 385 -11.26 -8.17 -3.27
CA GLY A 385 -10.99 -6.87 -3.88
C GLY A 385 -9.71 -6.24 -3.31
N ASN A 386 -9.87 -5.23 -2.47
CA ASN A 386 -8.77 -4.65 -1.69
C ASN A 386 -8.32 -5.64 -0.60
N THR A 387 -7.02 -5.68 -0.35
CA THR A 387 -6.38 -6.52 0.67
C THR A 387 -5.17 -5.77 1.21
N HIS A 388 -5.06 -5.66 2.53
CA HIS A 388 -3.98 -4.92 3.18
C HIS A 388 -2.65 -5.67 3.09
N ASN A 389 -2.67 -6.96 3.46
CA ASN A 389 -1.48 -7.79 3.54
C ASN A 389 -1.79 -9.23 3.09
N ILE A 390 -0.77 -9.97 2.67
CA ILE A 390 -0.86 -11.39 2.34
C ILE A 390 0.22 -12.17 3.10
N VAL A 391 -0.19 -13.27 3.72
CA VAL A 391 0.68 -14.12 4.51
C VAL A 391 0.78 -15.48 3.83
N ALA A 392 2.00 -15.98 3.65
CA ALA A 392 2.25 -17.28 3.04
C ALA A 392 2.53 -18.34 4.10
N ASN A 393 1.88 -19.49 3.99
CA ASN A 393 2.42 -20.73 4.54
C ASN A 393 2.98 -21.58 3.39
N GLU A 394 4.28 -21.46 3.19
CA GLU A 394 4.97 -22.12 2.08
C GLU A 394 4.99 -23.65 2.20
N GLU A 395 4.87 -24.20 3.41
CA GLU A 395 4.87 -25.66 3.62
C GLU A 395 3.55 -26.29 3.15
N THR A 396 2.44 -25.61 3.37
CA THR A 396 1.09 -26.13 3.09
C THR A 396 0.53 -25.67 1.75
N GLY A 397 1.09 -24.60 1.17
CA GLY A 397 0.65 -24.01 -0.08
C GLY A 397 -0.64 -23.20 0.06
N TYR A 398 -0.82 -22.55 1.20
CA TYR A 398 -1.92 -21.63 1.46
C TYR A 398 -1.42 -20.19 1.60
N MET A 399 -2.20 -19.27 1.05
CA MET A 399 -2.07 -17.84 1.26
C MET A 399 -3.23 -17.35 2.12
N TYR A 400 -2.95 -16.41 3.00
CA TYR A 400 -3.91 -15.81 3.91
C TYR A 400 -3.94 -14.31 3.62
N ALA A 401 -4.97 -13.88 2.92
CA ALA A 401 -5.23 -12.47 2.70
C ALA A 401 -5.91 -11.88 3.95
N VAL A 402 -5.36 -10.79 4.45
CA VAL A 402 -5.83 -10.11 5.67
C VAL A 402 -6.08 -8.64 5.38
N GLY A 403 -6.87 -7.99 6.23
CA GLY A 403 -7.37 -6.65 5.96
C GLY A 403 -8.09 -6.56 4.61
N THR A 404 -8.94 -7.54 4.31
CA THR A 404 -9.81 -7.53 3.12
C THR A 404 -11.27 -7.34 3.53
N ARG A 405 -12.16 -6.95 2.60
CA ARG A 405 -13.61 -6.84 2.87
C ARG A 405 -14.31 -8.18 3.06
N THR A 406 -13.67 -9.26 2.67
CA THR A 406 -14.21 -10.61 2.88
C THR A 406 -13.86 -11.12 4.26
N CYS A 407 -14.48 -12.21 4.70
CA CYS A 407 -14.13 -12.88 5.96
C CYS A 407 -14.17 -12.02 7.21
N GLY A 408 -15.02 -10.99 7.24
CA GLY A 408 -15.07 -10.06 8.35
C GLY A 408 -13.74 -9.32 8.59
N SER A 409 -12.89 -9.30 7.56
CA SER A 409 -11.55 -8.73 7.57
C SER A 409 -10.53 -9.49 8.40
N GLY A 410 -10.86 -10.73 8.76
CA GLY A 410 -9.90 -11.66 9.29
C GLY A 410 -9.16 -12.40 8.18
N LEU A 411 -8.99 -13.71 8.33
CA LEU A 411 -8.26 -14.56 7.39
C LEU A 411 -9.15 -14.98 6.22
N HIS A 412 -8.83 -14.51 5.02
CA HIS A 412 -9.33 -15.06 3.77
C HIS A 412 -8.31 -16.04 3.21
N ILE A 413 -8.64 -17.33 3.20
CA ILE A 413 -7.67 -18.39 2.92
C ILE A 413 -7.80 -18.85 1.46
N VAL A 414 -6.69 -18.79 0.74
CA VAL A 414 -6.57 -19.17 -0.68
C VAL A 414 -5.61 -20.35 -0.82
N ASP A 415 -6.06 -21.41 -1.48
CA ASP A 415 -5.21 -22.51 -1.95
C ASP A 415 -4.44 -22.06 -3.19
N VAL A 416 -3.11 -22.09 -3.11
CA VAL A 416 -2.21 -21.69 -4.20
C VAL A 416 -1.35 -22.84 -4.72
N ARG A 417 -1.70 -24.09 -4.41
CA ARG A 417 -0.98 -25.28 -4.90
C ARG A 417 -1.06 -25.46 -6.42
N ASP A 418 -2.08 -24.88 -7.05
CA ASP A 418 -2.05 -24.49 -8.47
C ASP A 418 -1.87 -22.97 -8.57
N PRO A 419 -0.63 -22.46 -8.64
CA PRO A 419 -0.37 -21.03 -8.56
C PRO A 419 -1.08 -20.22 -9.64
N THR A 420 -1.29 -20.79 -10.83
CA THR A 420 -1.90 -20.08 -11.95
C THR A 420 -3.43 -19.99 -11.84
N ASN A 421 -4.03 -20.78 -10.96
CA ASN A 421 -5.45 -20.78 -10.69
C ASN A 421 -5.73 -20.92 -9.18
N PRO A 422 -5.42 -19.89 -8.38
CA PRO A 422 -5.71 -19.89 -6.94
C PRO A 422 -7.21 -20.04 -6.69
N THR A 423 -7.57 -20.72 -5.61
CA THR A 423 -8.98 -20.96 -5.25
C THR A 423 -9.24 -20.69 -3.79
N PHE A 424 -10.41 -20.13 -3.48
CA PHE A 424 -10.87 -19.98 -2.10
C PHE A 424 -10.89 -21.33 -1.37
N SER A 425 -10.34 -21.38 -0.15
CA SER A 425 -10.27 -22.60 0.67
C SER A 425 -10.99 -22.47 2.02
N GLY A 426 -11.15 -21.28 2.56
CA GLY A 426 -11.67 -21.12 3.92
C GLY A 426 -11.61 -19.68 4.41
N CYS A 427 -12.16 -19.46 5.58
CA CYS A 427 -12.42 -18.11 6.06
C CYS A 427 -12.56 -18.07 7.58
N TYR A 428 -11.89 -17.10 8.22
CA TYR A 428 -12.02 -16.84 9.64
C TYR A 428 -12.22 -15.35 9.89
N GLY A 429 -13.33 -14.98 10.53
CA GLY A 429 -13.67 -13.58 10.83
C GLY A 429 -14.19 -13.37 12.25
N ASN A 430 -14.01 -14.34 13.15
CA ASN A 430 -14.64 -14.30 14.47
C ASN A 430 -14.06 -13.21 15.37
N ASP A 431 -12.80 -12.83 15.16
CA ASP A 431 -12.14 -11.77 15.92
C ASP A 431 -12.17 -10.38 15.25
N GLY A 432 -12.65 -10.31 14.01
CA GLY A 432 -12.69 -9.07 13.22
C GLY A 432 -11.39 -8.83 12.43
N TYR A 433 -10.97 -7.57 12.38
CA TYR A 433 -9.86 -7.12 11.54
C TYR A 433 -8.52 -7.76 11.97
N VAL A 434 -7.87 -8.43 11.02
CA VAL A 434 -6.49 -8.91 11.12
C VAL A 434 -5.64 -8.00 10.25
N HIS A 435 -4.64 -7.35 10.84
CA HIS A 435 -3.73 -6.45 10.12
C HIS A 435 -2.65 -7.20 9.37
N ASP A 436 -1.99 -8.09 10.10
CA ASP A 436 -0.95 -8.99 9.64
C ASP A 436 -1.05 -10.31 10.43
N ALA A 437 -0.37 -11.35 9.96
CA ALA A 437 -0.28 -12.62 10.65
C ALA A 437 1.02 -13.37 10.30
N GLN A 438 1.32 -14.39 11.09
CA GLN A 438 2.28 -15.42 10.73
C GLN A 438 1.61 -16.79 10.84
N CYS A 439 1.53 -17.51 9.73
CA CYS A 439 0.94 -18.85 9.67
C CYS A 439 2.04 -19.89 9.46
N VAL A 440 2.13 -20.86 10.36
CA VAL A 440 3.18 -21.89 10.36
C VAL A 440 2.59 -23.28 10.57
N VAL A 441 3.28 -24.31 10.08
CA VAL A 441 3.11 -25.65 10.65
C VAL A 441 3.81 -25.65 12.00
N TYR A 442 3.03 -25.70 13.07
CA TYR A 442 3.54 -25.52 14.42
C TYR A 442 4.45 -26.67 14.83
N SER A 443 5.63 -26.34 15.35
CA SER A 443 6.65 -27.27 15.81
C SER A 443 7.18 -26.95 17.21
N GLY A 444 6.55 -25.96 17.88
CA GLY A 444 6.91 -25.51 19.22
C GLY A 444 6.52 -26.47 20.36
N PRO A 445 6.63 -26.00 21.61
CA PRO A 445 6.52 -26.85 22.80
C PRO A 445 5.09 -27.32 23.15
N ASP A 446 4.03 -26.65 22.68
CA ASP A 446 2.66 -27.11 22.94
C ASP A 446 2.33 -28.35 22.12
N SER A 447 2.61 -29.51 22.73
CA SER A 447 2.43 -30.84 22.09
C SER A 447 1.02 -31.12 21.55
N THR A 448 0.01 -30.35 21.98
CA THR A 448 -1.37 -30.49 21.50
C THR A 448 -1.51 -30.08 20.02
N TYR A 449 -0.72 -29.09 19.60
CA TYR A 449 -0.84 -28.46 18.28
C TYR A 449 0.33 -28.75 17.34
N VAL A 450 1.34 -29.52 17.78
CA VAL A 450 2.48 -29.90 16.93
C VAL A 450 1.99 -30.59 15.65
N GLY A 451 2.50 -30.11 14.51
CA GLY A 451 2.16 -30.57 13.17
C GLY A 451 0.84 -30.00 12.62
N ARG A 452 0.17 -29.11 13.35
CA ARG A 452 -1.02 -28.41 12.88
C ARG A 452 -0.65 -27.05 12.32
N GLU A 453 -1.44 -26.57 11.37
CA GLU A 453 -1.27 -25.22 10.83
C GLU A 453 -1.91 -24.18 11.76
N ILE A 454 -1.08 -23.32 12.35
CA ILE A 454 -1.47 -22.29 13.32
C ILE A 454 -1.14 -20.92 12.76
N CYS A 455 -2.08 -19.98 12.86
CA CYS A 455 -1.82 -18.57 12.56
C CYS A 455 -1.81 -17.73 13.83
N PHE A 456 -0.79 -16.89 13.95
CA PHE A 456 -0.64 -15.85 14.96
C PHE A 456 -1.04 -14.54 14.27
N CYS A 457 -2.19 -13.99 14.65
CA CYS A 457 -2.81 -12.82 14.03
C CYS A 457 -2.62 -11.58 14.91
N TYR A 458 -2.29 -10.46 14.28
CA TYR A 458 -2.03 -9.17 14.92
C TYR A 458 -3.19 -8.23 14.61
N ASN A 459 -4.10 -8.06 15.57
CA ASN A 459 -5.46 -7.58 15.31
C ASN A 459 -5.74 -6.18 15.86
N GLU A 460 -4.84 -5.21 15.66
CA GLU A 460 -4.90 -3.82 16.15
C GLU A 460 -4.98 -3.64 17.69
N ASP A 461 -5.57 -4.58 18.45
CA ASP A 461 -5.66 -4.58 19.92
C ASP A 461 -5.20 -5.88 20.60
N THR A 462 -4.99 -6.95 19.84
CA THR A 462 -4.78 -8.28 20.38
C THR A 462 -3.83 -9.12 19.55
N LEU A 463 -3.10 -9.99 20.24
CA LEU A 463 -2.50 -11.19 19.67
C LEU A 463 -3.55 -12.30 19.71
N THR A 464 -3.97 -12.76 18.53
CA THR A 464 -4.98 -13.80 18.38
C THR A 464 -4.38 -15.03 17.71
N ILE A 465 -4.51 -16.19 18.35
CA ILE A 465 -3.94 -17.45 17.86
C ILE A 465 -5.09 -18.35 17.43
N VAL A 466 -5.02 -18.81 16.18
CA VAL A 466 -6.06 -19.65 15.56
C VAL A 466 -5.47 -20.90 14.94
N ASP A 467 -6.16 -22.00 15.11
CA ASP A 467 -5.86 -23.27 14.46
C ASP A 467 -6.63 -23.34 13.15
N VAL A 468 -5.89 -23.27 12.05
CA VAL A 468 -6.42 -23.24 10.68
C VAL A 468 -6.20 -24.57 9.98
N GLN A 469 -5.84 -25.65 10.67
CA GLN A 469 -5.59 -26.95 10.06
C GLN A 469 -6.78 -27.44 9.23
N ASP A 470 -7.98 -27.31 9.80
CA ASP A 470 -9.25 -27.56 9.11
C ASP A 470 -9.84 -26.24 8.62
N LYS A 471 -9.72 -25.97 7.32
CA LYS A 471 -10.14 -24.73 6.68
C LYS A 471 -11.66 -24.51 6.72
N GLU A 472 -12.44 -25.58 6.94
CA GLU A 472 -13.90 -25.52 7.09
C GLU A 472 -14.33 -25.29 8.55
N ASN A 473 -13.46 -25.61 9.52
CA ASN A 473 -13.75 -25.51 10.94
C ASN A 473 -12.54 -24.96 11.72
N ILE A 474 -12.24 -23.69 11.49
CA ILE A 474 -11.14 -22.96 12.13
C ILE A 474 -11.47 -22.71 13.60
N GLU A 475 -10.52 -23.01 14.49
CA GLU A 475 -10.70 -22.90 15.94
C GLU A 475 -9.90 -21.71 16.49
N LEU A 476 -10.55 -20.88 17.29
CA LEU A 476 -9.89 -19.83 18.06
C LEU A 476 -9.27 -20.45 19.32
N LEU A 477 -7.94 -20.39 19.43
CA LEU A 477 -7.20 -20.89 20.59
C LEU A 477 -7.08 -19.82 21.67
N SER A 478 -6.68 -18.61 21.28
CA SER A 478 -6.55 -17.49 22.20
C SER A 478 -6.81 -16.14 21.52
N ARG A 479 -7.32 -15.20 22.31
CA ARG A 479 -7.46 -13.78 21.96
C ARG A 479 -6.95 -12.98 23.13
N THR A 480 -5.72 -12.49 23.04
CA THR A 480 -5.01 -11.93 24.19
C THR A 480 -4.62 -10.48 23.91
N GLY A 481 -5.16 -9.57 24.72
CA GLY A 481 -4.80 -8.16 24.71
C GLY A 481 -3.77 -7.82 25.77
N TYR A 482 -3.26 -6.59 25.70
CA TYR A 482 -2.28 -6.04 26.64
C TYR A 482 -2.67 -4.62 27.04
N SER A 483 -2.14 -4.13 28.16
CA SER A 483 -2.42 -2.76 28.58
C SER A 483 -1.63 -1.77 27.72
N GLY A 484 -2.30 -0.70 27.28
CA GLY A 484 -1.65 0.40 26.56
C GLY A 484 -1.60 0.23 25.04
N TYR A 485 -2.17 -0.84 24.48
CA TYR A 485 -2.20 -1.05 23.03
C TYR A 485 -2.73 0.20 22.30
N GLN A 486 -2.13 0.53 21.15
CA GLN A 486 -2.60 1.54 20.22
C GLN A 486 -2.98 0.91 18.88
N TYR A 487 -2.10 0.10 18.32
CA TYR A 487 -2.19 -0.54 17.02
C TYR A 487 -1.26 -1.77 16.90
N THR A 488 -1.71 -2.91 17.43
CA THR A 488 -1.01 -4.21 17.27
C THR A 488 -0.82 -4.51 15.78
N HIS A 489 0.43 -4.41 15.32
CA HIS A 489 0.73 -4.28 13.89
C HIS A 489 1.25 -5.59 13.31
N GLN A 490 2.46 -5.99 13.68
CA GLN A 490 3.16 -7.12 13.09
C GLN A 490 4.00 -7.84 14.14
N GLY A 491 4.31 -9.11 13.90
CA GLY A 491 5.16 -9.89 14.77
C GLY A 491 5.71 -11.13 14.09
N TRP A 492 6.64 -11.79 14.76
CA TRP A 492 7.32 -12.96 14.24
C TRP A 492 7.78 -13.89 15.37
N LEU A 493 7.56 -15.19 15.19
CA LEU A 493 8.07 -16.26 16.06
C LEU A 493 9.58 -16.40 15.95
N ILE A 494 10.23 -16.70 17.07
CA ILE A 494 11.57 -17.29 17.04
C ILE A 494 11.50 -18.76 16.57
N GLU A 495 12.63 -19.33 16.17
CA GLU A 495 12.70 -20.61 15.46
C GLU A 495 12.16 -21.80 16.26
N ASP A 496 12.33 -21.80 17.59
CA ASP A 496 11.79 -22.86 18.45
C ASP A 496 10.31 -22.65 18.81
N GLN A 497 9.70 -21.55 18.33
CA GLN A 497 8.30 -21.17 18.51
C GLN A 497 7.87 -21.11 19.98
N THR A 498 8.81 -20.85 20.90
CA THR A 498 8.52 -20.61 22.33
C THR A 498 8.18 -19.15 22.60
N TYR A 499 8.73 -18.23 21.81
CA TYR A 499 8.53 -16.79 21.91
C TYR A 499 8.16 -16.15 20.57
N LEU A 500 7.56 -14.97 20.66
CA LEU A 500 7.18 -14.12 19.54
C LEU A 500 7.53 -12.67 19.87
N LEU A 501 8.09 -11.96 18.90
CA LEU A 501 8.25 -10.50 18.94
C LEU A 501 7.01 -9.88 18.31
N LEU A 502 6.52 -8.78 18.87
CA LEU A 502 5.35 -8.06 18.39
C LEU A 502 5.55 -6.55 18.53
N ASN A 503 5.18 -5.80 17.49
CA ASN A 503 5.28 -4.35 17.39
C ASN A 503 3.90 -3.67 17.47
N ASP A 504 3.84 -2.45 18.02
CA ASP A 504 2.64 -1.62 18.14
C ASP A 504 2.88 -0.24 17.49
N GLU A 505 2.54 -0.14 16.21
CA GLU A 505 2.93 0.94 15.30
C GLU A 505 2.49 2.36 15.72
N LEU A 506 1.56 2.50 16.67
CA LEU A 506 1.08 3.80 17.13
C LEU A 506 1.50 4.13 18.57
N ASP A 507 2.21 3.26 19.27
CA ASP A 507 2.50 3.44 20.69
C ASP A 507 3.46 4.63 20.94
N GLU A 508 4.36 4.90 19.99
CA GLU A 508 5.26 6.05 20.05
C GLU A 508 4.59 7.36 19.67
N LEU A 509 3.82 7.34 18.56
CA LEU A 509 3.10 8.52 18.07
C LEU A 509 2.01 8.99 19.06
N SER A 510 1.41 8.06 19.81
CA SER A 510 0.42 8.38 20.84
C SER A 510 1.01 9.11 22.05
N GLY A 511 2.34 9.11 22.20
CA GLY A 511 3.06 9.65 23.36
C GLY A 511 2.96 8.76 24.61
N SER A 512 2.52 7.51 24.47
CA SER A 512 2.47 6.54 25.57
C SER A 512 3.86 6.03 25.96
N ASN A 513 4.78 6.06 25.00
CA ASN A 513 6.15 5.58 25.06
C ASN A 513 6.97 6.42 24.06
N PRO A 514 8.12 7.01 24.40
CA PRO A 514 8.87 7.79 23.40
C PRO A 514 9.82 6.93 22.56
N HIS A 515 10.14 5.70 22.99
CA HIS A 515 11.18 4.87 22.36
C HIS A 515 10.59 3.75 21.51
N THR A 516 11.26 3.39 20.41
CA THR A 516 10.87 2.23 19.58
C THR A 516 10.82 0.97 20.43
N ARG A 517 9.73 0.19 20.34
CA ARG A 517 9.47 -0.91 21.30
C ARG A 517 9.05 -2.22 20.65
N SER A 518 9.81 -3.28 20.93
CA SER A 518 9.43 -4.65 20.55
C SER A 518 8.93 -5.42 21.79
N MET A 519 7.70 -5.90 21.74
CA MET A 519 7.08 -6.66 22.83
C MET A 519 7.40 -8.15 22.74
N ILE A 520 7.79 -8.74 23.87
CA ILE A 520 8.24 -10.13 23.95
C ILE A 520 7.14 -11.00 24.57
N TRP A 521 6.54 -11.83 23.73
CA TRP A 521 5.44 -12.73 24.09
C TRP A 521 5.93 -14.16 24.26
N ASN A 522 5.66 -14.74 25.43
CA ASN A 522 5.75 -16.19 25.61
C ASN A 522 4.50 -16.84 25.02
N VAL A 523 4.71 -17.77 24.09
CA VAL A 523 3.66 -18.51 23.37
C VAL A 523 3.85 -20.02 23.54
N GLU A 524 4.49 -20.47 24.62
CA GLU A 524 4.67 -21.90 24.91
C GLU A 524 3.33 -22.62 25.18
N ASP A 525 2.32 -21.88 25.66
CA ASP A 525 0.92 -22.31 25.73
C ASP A 525 0.09 -21.46 24.76
N LEU A 526 -0.31 -22.05 23.63
CA LEU A 526 -1.02 -21.33 22.56
C LEU A 526 -2.41 -20.85 22.98
N ASN A 527 -3.01 -21.46 24.02
CA ASN A 527 -4.30 -21.05 24.57
C ASN A 527 -4.16 -19.87 25.55
N LYS A 528 -2.94 -19.55 25.98
CA LYS A 528 -2.68 -18.53 26.98
C LYS A 528 -1.32 -17.85 26.75
N PRO A 529 -1.14 -17.14 25.63
CA PRO A 529 0.06 -16.35 25.42
C PRO A 529 0.18 -15.25 26.48
N VAL A 530 1.41 -14.92 26.86
CA VAL A 530 1.70 -13.94 27.92
C VAL A 530 2.73 -12.94 27.42
N LEU A 531 2.40 -11.65 27.49
CA LEU A 531 3.39 -10.58 27.38
C LEU A 531 4.31 -10.63 28.61
N GLU A 532 5.57 -11.05 28.43
CA GLU A 532 6.52 -11.20 29.53
C GLU A 532 7.22 -9.88 29.85
N TYR A 533 7.76 -9.21 28.82
CA TYR A 533 8.42 -7.92 28.93
C TYR A 533 8.45 -7.20 27.57
N SER A 534 9.09 -6.03 27.51
CA SER A 534 9.32 -5.31 26.26
C SER A 534 10.76 -4.85 26.19
N PHE A 535 11.36 -4.98 25.01
CA PHE A 535 12.62 -4.34 24.66
C PHE A 535 12.32 -2.89 24.22
N TYR A 536 13.19 -1.97 24.60
CA TYR A 536 13.12 -0.56 24.20
C TYR A 536 14.44 -0.18 23.58
N SER A 537 14.39 0.35 22.35
CA SER A 537 15.54 0.92 21.66
C SER A 537 15.98 2.24 22.30
N GLU A 538 17.19 2.71 21.99
CA GLU A 538 17.58 4.09 22.26
C GLU A 538 16.89 5.09 21.32
N GLU A 539 16.40 4.61 20.17
CA GLU A 539 15.72 5.40 19.15
C GLU A 539 14.34 5.88 19.60
N GLU A 540 13.96 7.08 19.15
CA GLU A 540 12.64 7.68 19.34
C GLU A 540 11.87 7.70 18.00
N ALA A 541 11.76 6.54 17.35
CA ALA A 541 11.04 6.35 16.09
C ALA A 541 9.91 5.33 16.22
N THR A 542 9.00 5.31 15.25
CA THR A 542 7.90 4.34 15.19
C THR A 542 8.42 2.94 14.85
N ASP A 543 8.03 1.94 15.66
CA ASP A 543 8.22 0.52 15.32
C ASP A 543 7.39 0.11 14.09
N HIS A 544 7.80 -0.94 13.38
CA HIS A 544 7.02 -1.41 12.23
C HIS A 544 7.22 -2.91 11.95
N ASN A 545 7.89 -3.27 10.85
CA ASN A 545 7.99 -4.66 10.38
C ASN A 545 9.28 -5.33 10.84
N LEU A 546 9.16 -6.54 11.40
CA LEU A 546 10.30 -7.35 11.80
C LEU A 546 10.28 -8.78 11.25
N TYR A 547 11.46 -9.31 10.97
CA TYR A 547 11.62 -10.70 10.52
C TYR A 547 12.79 -11.36 11.25
N ILE A 548 12.63 -12.63 11.63
CA ILE A 548 13.65 -13.35 12.41
C ILE A 548 14.30 -14.43 11.56
N LYS A 549 15.63 -14.46 11.58
CA LYS A 549 16.45 -15.49 10.94
C LYS A 549 17.65 -15.83 11.81
N GLU A 550 17.74 -17.10 12.18
CA GLU A 550 18.84 -17.68 12.96
C GLU A 550 19.08 -16.96 14.30
N GLY A 551 17.99 -16.65 15.02
CA GLY A 551 18.06 -15.96 16.31
C GLY A 551 18.41 -14.48 16.23
N ILE A 552 18.33 -13.89 15.03
CA ILE A 552 18.52 -12.46 14.79
C ILE A 552 17.23 -11.87 14.25
N ALA A 553 16.70 -10.82 14.88
CA ALA A 553 15.60 -10.02 14.39
C ALA A 553 16.11 -8.86 13.54
N TYR A 554 15.51 -8.67 12.36
CA TYR A 554 15.76 -7.57 11.44
C TYR A 554 14.51 -6.71 11.39
N GLU A 555 14.56 -5.52 11.99
CA GLU A 555 13.43 -4.62 12.11
C GLU A 555 13.62 -3.41 11.19
N ALA A 556 12.64 -3.14 10.32
CA ALA A 556 12.59 -1.95 9.49
C ALA A 556 11.68 -0.92 10.17
N ASN A 557 12.24 -0.09 11.05
CA ASN A 557 11.50 0.80 11.94
C ASN A 557 11.51 2.24 11.40
N TYR A 558 10.81 2.49 10.28
CA TYR A 558 10.64 3.82 9.69
C TYR A 558 11.92 4.69 9.73
N CYS A 559 11.89 5.76 10.52
CA CYS A 559 12.96 6.74 10.65
C CYS A 559 14.23 6.14 11.27
N ALA A 560 14.09 5.16 12.17
CA ALA A 560 15.22 4.46 12.77
C ALA A 560 15.92 3.51 11.79
N GLY A 561 15.39 3.30 10.57
CA GLY A 561 16.03 2.48 9.55
C GLY A 561 16.00 0.99 9.88
N LEU A 562 17.08 0.28 9.52
CA LEU A 562 17.23 -1.15 9.82
C LEU A 562 17.90 -1.33 11.18
N ARG A 563 17.25 -2.08 12.08
CA ARG A 563 17.77 -2.48 13.39
C ARG A 563 18.00 -4.00 13.40
N VAL A 564 19.12 -4.43 13.94
CA VAL A 564 19.52 -5.84 14.01
C VAL A 564 19.65 -6.24 15.48
N LEU A 565 18.76 -7.11 15.96
CA LEU A 565 18.70 -7.51 17.37
C LEU A 565 19.05 -9.00 17.54
N ASP A 566 19.87 -9.33 18.53
CA ASP A 566 20.03 -10.69 19.05
C ASP A 566 18.81 -11.06 19.88
N VAL A 567 18.14 -12.14 19.51
CA VAL A 567 16.99 -12.70 20.24
C VAL A 567 17.25 -14.13 20.73
N THR A 568 18.50 -14.60 20.68
CA THR A 568 18.87 -15.98 21.10
C THR A 568 18.61 -16.24 22.59
N ASN A 569 18.71 -15.21 23.44
CA ASN A 569 18.50 -15.30 24.89
C ASN A 569 17.19 -14.66 25.35
N ILE A 570 16.20 -14.56 24.46
CA ILE A 570 14.92 -13.85 24.67
C ILE A 570 14.14 -14.25 25.94
N LYS A 571 14.41 -15.42 26.52
CA LYS A 571 13.81 -15.87 27.79
C LYS A 571 14.23 -15.02 29.00
N GLU A 572 15.39 -14.39 28.92
CA GLU A 572 15.90 -13.49 29.96
C GLU A 572 15.47 -12.05 29.64
N SER A 573 15.05 -11.29 30.64
CA SER A 573 14.49 -9.92 30.43
C SER A 573 15.48 -8.91 29.85
N ASP A 574 16.78 -9.19 29.92
CA ASP A 574 17.89 -8.41 29.32
C ASP A 574 18.56 -9.19 28.16
N GLY A 575 17.86 -10.20 27.65
CA GLY A 575 18.36 -11.13 26.64
C GLY A 575 18.35 -10.57 25.21
N VAL A 576 17.48 -9.61 24.92
CA VAL A 576 17.42 -8.92 23.62
C VAL A 576 18.44 -7.78 23.58
N LYS A 577 19.28 -7.75 22.56
CA LYS A 577 20.37 -6.76 22.42
C LYS A 577 20.53 -6.30 20.99
N GLU A 578 20.71 -5.00 20.77
CA GLU A 578 21.08 -4.49 19.45
C GLU A 578 22.51 -4.92 19.10
N LEU A 579 22.66 -5.55 17.94
CA LEU A 579 23.92 -6.02 17.37
C LEU A 579 24.48 -5.04 16.32
N GLY A 580 23.62 -4.25 15.72
CA GLY A 580 23.95 -3.33 14.65
C GLY A 580 22.73 -2.62 14.11
N PHE A 581 22.98 -1.59 13.31
CA PHE A 581 21.94 -0.82 12.64
C PHE A 581 22.48 -0.20 11.36
N PHE A 582 21.56 0.19 10.50
CA PHE A 582 21.83 1.08 9.37
C PHE A 582 20.73 2.11 9.33
N ASP A 583 21.08 3.39 9.47
CA ASP A 583 20.14 4.49 9.38
C ASP A 583 19.87 4.82 7.91
N LEU A 584 18.65 4.59 7.43
CA LEU A 584 18.26 4.87 6.04
C LEU A 584 17.76 6.32 5.86
N CYS A 585 17.55 7.05 6.95
CA CYS A 585 16.94 8.37 6.99
C CYS A 585 17.55 9.28 8.07
N PRO A 586 18.82 9.74 7.91
CA PRO A 586 19.49 10.59 8.90
C PRO A 586 18.84 11.96 9.14
N GLU A 587 17.91 12.36 8.27
CA GLU A 587 17.12 13.58 8.41
C GLU A 587 15.85 13.40 9.24
N CYS A 588 15.53 12.18 9.69
CA CYS A 588 14.33 11.90 10.46
C CYS A 588 14.67 11.15 11.76
N ASP A 589 14.28 11.75 12.89
CA ASP A 589 14.62 11.29 14.25
C ASP A 589 13.41 11.34 15.20
N THR A 590 12.20 11.37 14.65
CA THR A 590 10.95 11.44 15.41
C THR A 590 9.93 10.38 14.95
N PRO A 591 8.95 10.01 15.80
CA PRO A 591 7.88 9.10 15.40
C PRO A 591 7.11 9.63 14.19
N GLY A 592 6.83 8.76 13.23
CA GLY A 592 6.30 9.11 11.92
C GLY A 592 6.44 7.94 10.94
N PHE A 593 5.97 8.12 9.71
CA PHE A 593 5.81 7.02 8.74
C PHE A 593 6.74 7.16 7.53
N HIS A 594 7.97 7.61 7.77
CA HIS A 594 8.98 7.89 6.75
C HIS A 594 10.17 6.92 6.86
N GLY A 595 10.92 6.71 5.78
CA GLY A 595 12.11 5.88 5.83
C GLY A 595 11.83 4.40 5.51
N ALA A 596 12.27 3.48 6.36
CA ALA A 596 12.23 2.04 6.08
C ALA A 596 10.80 1.45 6.25
N TRP A 597 10.26 0.83 5.20
CA TRP A 597 8.96 0.16 5.26
C TRP A 597 9.07 -1.30 5.67
N SER A 598 9.94 -2.08 5.03
CA SER A 598 10.08 -3.51 5.26
C SER A 598 11.48 -3.98 4.89
N SER A 599 11.86 -5.18 5.33
CA SER A 599 13.15 -5.79 5.03
C SER A 599 13.01 -7.28 4.72
N TYR A 600 13.96 -7.84 3.98
CA TYR A 600 14.03 -9.27 3.71
C TYR A 600 15.46 -9.79 3.94
N PRO A 601 15.68 -10.57 5.02
CA PRO A 601 17.02 -11.07 5.40
C PRO A 601 17.29 -12.52 4.97
N TYR A 602 16.39 -13.17 4.22
CA TYR A 602 16.41 -14.63 4.06
C TYR A 602 17.32 -15.16 2.94
N PHE A 603 17.98 -14.30 2.17
CA PHE A 603 18.94 -14.73 1.15
C PHE A 603 20.10 -15.54 1.73
N GLU A 604 20.46 -16.64 1.06
CA GLU A 604 21.59 -17.49 1.45
C GLU A 604 22.92 -16.77 1.29
N SER A 605 23.00 -15.85 0.32
CA SER A 605 24.17 -14.98 0.18
C SER A 605 24.43 -14.19 1.45
N GLY A 606 23.41 -13.96 2.29
CA GLY A 606 23.35 -13.06 3.44
C GLY A 606 23.07 -11.59 3.09
N ASN A 607 22.65 -11.32 1.85
CA ASN A 607 22.11 -10.02 1.46
C ASN A 607 20.86 -9.71 2.28
N ILE A 608 20.74 -8.47 2.73
CA ILE A 608 19.53 -7.94 3.36
C ILE A 608 19.03 -6.85 2.44
N ILE A 609 17.81 -6.99 1.91
CA ILE A 609 17.18 -5.93 1.12
C ILE A 609 16.21 -5.17 1.99
N VAL A 610 16.17 -3.84 1.85
CA VAL A 610 15.28 -2.96 2.61
C VAL A 610 14.61 -1.99 1.64
N SER A 611 13.29 -1.86 1.70
CA SER A 611 12.56 -0.82 0.98
C SER A 611 12.50 0.44 1.84
N SER A 612 12.97 1.55 1.28
CA SER A 612 12.73 2.89 1.81
C SER A 612 11.67 3.59 0.97
N ILE A 613 10.61 4.06 1.63
CA ILE A 613 9.39 4.61 1.04
C ILE A 613 9.72 5.67 -0.01
N GLU A 614 10.50 6.68 0.37
CA GLU A 614 10.75 7.84 -0.49
C GLU A 614 12.02 7.69 -1.36
N ARG A 615 12.96 6.81 -0.95
CA ARG A 615 14.30 6.77 -1.56
C ARG A 615 14.41 5.64 -2.58
N GLY A 616 14.09 4.41 -2.22
CA GLY A 616 14.34 3.24 -3.07
C GLY A 616 14.81 2.00 -2.31
N LEU A 617 15.46 1.10 -3.05
CA LEU A 617 15.96 -0.19 -2.58
C LEU A 617 17.37 -0.04 -2.02
N PHE A 618 17.57 -0.44 -0.77
CA PHE A 618 18.88 -0.64 -0.17
C PHE A 618 19.25 -2.12 -0.17
N VAL A 619 20.48 -2.43 -0.56
CA VAL A 619 21.08 -3.75 -0.38
C VAL A 619 22.18 -3.62 0.68
N LEU A 620 21.97 -4.30 1.80
CA LEU A 620 22.77 -4.20 3.01
C LEU A 620 23.39 -5.55 3.36
N ARG A 621 24.36 -5.50 4.27
CA ARG A 621 25.06 -6.68 4.78
C ARG A 621 25.35 -6.53 6.26
N TYR A 622 24.77 -7.39 7.09
CA TYR A 622 25.18 -7.51 8.49
C TYR A 622 26.50 -8.27 8.60
N ASN A 623 27.46 -7.69 9.32
CA ASN A 623 28.78 -8.23 9.59
C ASN A 623 28.95 -8.43 11.10
N PRO A 624 28.68 -9.64 11.64
CA PRO A 624 28.96 -9.92 13.04
C PRO A 624 30.46 -9.79 13.33
N GLU A 625 30.80 -9.20 14.48
CA GLU A 625 32.20 -9.00 14.93
C GLU A 625 32.99 -10.30 15.13
#